data_AF-A0A939LQT6-F1
#
_entry.id   AF-A0A939LQT6-F1
#
_cell.length_a   1.000
_cell.length_b   1.000
_cell.length_c   1.000
_cell.angle_alpha   90.00
_cell.angle_beta   90.00
_cell.angle_gamma   90.00
#
_symmetry.space_group_name_H-M   'P 1'
#
loop_
_entity.id
_entity.type
_entity.pdbx_description
1 polymer ?
#
loop_
_entity_poly.entity_id
_entity_poly.type
_entity_poly.pdbx_seq_one_letter_code
_entity_poly.pdbx_strand_id
1 'polypeptide(L)'
;MDRPAVPSPGDEHWAPDLLVLARRTLTYAGRLLVELEPDGTVFQHSPLAGMAAVEQRYPSWAMGPFGRIEPEHALPAAAGVFALVQGGTVRYVGASTHLERTFGVRHGLGDISRRDCQQATAEERCRLNRLVVAEARAGRTVDLYVLATGRVSRWRRSTGEDPTLLAAELAEAAHGSWHLPR
;
A
#
# COMPACT_ATOMS: atom_id res chain seq x y z
N MET A 1 -29.66 -26.37 -24.30
CA MET A 1 -29.29 -25.00 -24.73
C MET A 1 -28.85 -24.27 -23.48
N ASP A 2 -27.56 -24.30 -23.18
CA ASP A 2 -27.00 -23.57 -22.05
C ASP A 2 -26.95 -22.09 -22.38
N ARG A 3 -27.66 -21.29 -21.60
CA ARG A 3 -27.50 -19.84 -21.58
C ARG A 3 -26.13 -19.54 -20.96
N PRO A 4 -25.25 -18.75 -21.59
CA PRO A 4 -24.09 -18.23 -20.87
C PRO A 4 -24.59 -17.38 -19.71
N ALA A 5 -24.03 -17.63 -18.52
CA ALA A 5 -24.29 -16.83 -17.34
C ALA A 5 -23.98 -15.35 -17.67
N VAL A 6 -24.97 -14.49 -17.52
CA VAL A 6 -24.79 -13.05 -17.63
C VAL A 6 -23.97 -12.61 -16.41
N PRO A 7 -22.84 -11.90 -16.58
CA PRO A 7 -22.10 -11.38 -15.44
C PRO A 7 -22.99 -10.42 -14.64
N SER A 8 -23.01 -10.59 -13.32
CA SER A 8 -23.77 -9.75 -12.40
C SER A 8 -23.31 -8.30 -12.48
N PRO A 9 -24.22 -7.30 -12.50
CA PRO A 9 -23.89 -5.88 -12.66
C PRO A 9 -23.46 -5.25 -11.31
N GLY A 10 -22.36 -5.76 -10.73
CA GLY A 10 -21.89 -5.37 -9.41
C GLY A 10 -20.43 -4.93 -9.30
N ASP A 11 -19.53 -5.33 -10.22
CA ASP A 11 -18.08 -5.17 -10.02
C ASP A 11 -17.34 -4.69 -11.28
N GLU A 12 -17.85 -3.66 -11.96
CA GLU A 12 -16.99 -2.86 -12.83
C GLU A 12 -16.12 -1.95 -11.95
N HIS A 13 -15.11 -2.57 -11.35
CA HIS A 13 -14.01 -1.83 -10.75
C HIS A 13 -13.33 -1.02 -11.86
N TRP A 14 -13.60 0.28 -11.87
CA TRP A 14 -13.04 1.21 -12.83
C TRP A 14 -11.77 1.86 -12.25
N ALA A 15 -10.62 1.40 -12.73
CA ALA A 15 -9.32 2.01 -12.50
C ALA A 15 -8.67 2.32 -13.86
N PRO A 16 -8.33 3.58 -14.18
CA PRO A 16 -7.63 3.89 -15.42
C PRO A 16 -6.22 3.28 -15.44
N ASP A 17 -5.73 2.89 -16.62
CA ASP A 17 -4.36 2.34 -16.76
C ASP A 17 -3.27 3.33 -16.30
N LEU A 18 -3.56 4.63 -16.38
CA LEU A 18 -2.63 5.71 -16.11
C LEU A 18 -3.22 6.73 -15.14
N LEU A 19 -2.42 7.11 -14.16
CA LEU A 19 -2.67 8.22 -13.24
C LEU A 19 -1.69 9.35 -13.55
N VAL A 20 -2.20 10.56 -13.80
CA VAL A 20 -1.37 11.74 -14.05
C VAL A 20 -1.37 12.65 -12.83
N LEU A 21 -0.20 12.88 -12.25
CA LEU A 21 0.03 13.76 -11.10
C LEU A 21 1.25 14.64 -11.38
N ALA A 22 1.13 15.96 -11.17
CA ALA A 22 2.22 16.94 -11.44
C ALA A 22 2.96 16.70 -12.79
N ARG A 23 2.21 16.40 -13.86
CA ARG A 23 2.75 16.10 -15.21
C ARG A 23 3.61 14.81 -15.28
N ARG A 24 3.60 13.98 -14.25
CA ARG A 24 4.16 12.63 -14.22
C ARG A 24 3.05 11.62 -14.43
N THR A 25 3.38 10.51 -15.07
CA THR A 25 2.44 9.41 -15.31
C THR A 25 2.86 8.22 -14.47
N LEU A 26 1.95 7.73 -13.64
CA LEU A 26 2.08 6.48 -12.89
C LEU A 26 1.21 5.42 -13.59
N THR A 27 1.73 4.19 -13.70
CA THR A 27 1.02 3.07 -14.32
C THR A 27 0.28 2.26 -13.26
N TYR A 28 -0.95 1.84 -13.57
CA TYR A 28 -1.70 0.91 -12.73
C TYR A 28 -0.92 -0.40 -12.53
N ALA A 29 -0.83 -0.85 -11.29
CA ALA A 29 -0.08 -2.02 -10.88
C ALA A 29 -0.96 -3.08 -10.20
N GLY A 30 -2.29 -2.94 -10.31
CA GLY A 30 -3.27 -3.83 -9.68
C GLY A 30 -3.80 -3.31 -8.35
N ARG A 31 -4.60 -4.13 -7.70
CA ARG A 31 -5.18 -3.86 -6.38
C ARG A 31 -4.27 -4.31 -5.25
N LEU A 32 -4.44 -3.73 -4.07
CA LEU A 32 -3.97 -4.31 -2.82
C LEU A 32 -5.05 -5.25 -2.28
N LEU A 33 -4.76 -6.53 -2.28
CA LEU A 33 -5.61 -7.59 -1.75
C LEU A 33 -5.28 -7.78 -0.27
N VAL A 34 -6.32 -7.91 0.56
CA VAL A 34 -6.17 -8.22 1.99
C VAL A 34 -6.65 -9.64 2.21
N GLU A 35 -5.86 -10.44 2.91
CA GLU A 35 -6.19 -11.84 3.24
C GLU A 35 -7.55 -11.90 3.96
N LEU A 36 -8.36 -12.90 3.60
CA LEU A 36 -9.65 -13.16 4.21
C LEU A 36 -9.59 -14.45 5.03
N GLU A 37 -10.33 -14.48 6.14
CA GLU A 37 -10.62 -15.69 6.90
C GLU A 37 -11.58 -16.61 6.12
N PRO A 38 -11.71 -17.90 6.51
CA PRO A 38 -12.61 -18.84 5.85
C PRO A 38 -14.09 -18.42 5.84
N ASP A 39 -14.50 -17.55 6.76
CA ASP A 39 -15.86 -16.99 6.84
C ASP A 39 -16.07 -15.76 5.94
N GLY A 40 -15.04 -15.36 5.17
CA GLY A 40 -15.06 -14.22 4.27
C GLY A 40 -14.79 -12.87 4.96
N THR A 41 -14.51 -12.86 6.27
CA THR A 41 -14.11 -11.63 6.97
C THR A 41 -12.64 -11.32 6.72
N VAL A 42 -12.24 -10.05 6.89
CA VAL A 42 -10.83 -9.66 6.72
C VAL A 42 -9.98 -10.26 7.83
N PHE A 43 -8.89 -10.95 7.47
CA PHE A 43 -7.89 -11.44 8.43
C PHE A 43 -7.26 -10.26 9.18
N GLN A 44 -7.18 -10.39 10.51
CA GLN A 44 -6.59 -9.37 11.35
C GLN A 44 -5.68 -9.93 12.42
N HIS A 45 -4.61 -9.19 12.73
CA HIS A 45 -3.74 -9.49 13.86
C HIS A 45 -3.24 -8.23 14.56
N SER A 46 -2.94 -8.38 15.85
CA SER A 46 -2.37 -7.31 16.69
C SER A 46 -1.17 -7.86 17.44
N PRO A 47 0.07 -7.75 16.90
CA PRO A 47 1.28 -8.37 17.45
C PRO A 47 1.62 -8.01 18.89
N LEU A 48 1.04 -6.92 19.40
CA LEU A 48 1.28 -6.36 20.73
C LEU A 48 0.11 -6.61 21.72
N ALA A 49 -0.99 -7.22 21.26
CA ALA A 49 -2.14 -7.51 22.11
C ALA A 49 -1.78 -8.48 23.25
N GLY A 50 -2.31 -8.24 24.46
CA GLY A 50 -2.12 -9.11 25.62
C GLY A 50 -0.77 -8.96 26.34
N MET A 51 0.07 -7.99 25.93
CA MET A 51 1.32 -7.71 26.62
C MET A 51 1.13 -6.60 27.69
N ALA A 52 1.13 -7.00 28.96
CA ALA A 52 0.84 -6.12 30.11
C ALA A 52 1.73 -4.86 30.21
N ALA A 53 2.94 -4.86 29.65
CA ALA A 53 3.87 -3.72 29.65
C ALA A 53 3.68 -2.76 28.45
N VAL A 54 2.77 -3.06 27.52
CA VAL A 54 2.79 -2.57 26.14
C VAL A 54 1.59 -1.67 25.81
N GLU A 55 0.40 -1.97 26.34
CA GLU A 55 -0.84 -1.25 25.98
C GLU A 55 -0.82 0.24 26.34
N GLN A 56 -0.08 0.65 27.37
CA GLN A 56 0.06 2.06 27.75
C GLN A 56 1.34 2.73 27.24
N ARG A 57 2.29 1.98 26.68
CA ARG A 57 3.65 2.48 26.40
C ARG A 57 3.96 2.68 24.92
N TYR A 58 3.20 2.04 24.04
CA TYR A 58 3.41 2.16 22.59
C TYR A 58 2.39 3.11 21.97
N PRO A 59 2.80 3.86 20.93
CA PRO A 59 1.91 4.79 20.25
C PRO A 59 0.78 4.03 19.54
N SER A 60 -0.35 4.72 19.33
CA SER A 60 -1.56 4.13 18.75
C SER A 60 -1.33 3.46 17.40
N TRP A 61 -0.38 3.95 16.59
CA TRP A 61 -0.05 3.38 15.29
C TRP A 61 0.49 1.95 15.38
N ALA A 62 1.10 1.56 16.51
CA ALA A 62 1.71 0.25 16.73
C ALA A 62 0.72 -0.83 17.19
N MET A 63 -0.53 -0.47 17.53
CA MET A 63 -1.49 -1.37 18.18
C MET A 63 -2.34 -2.22 17.22
N GLY A 64 -2.30 -1.93 15.93
CA GLY A 64 -3.19 -2.58 14.96
C GLY A 64 -4.65 -2.10 15.07
N PRO A 65 -5.63 -2.86 14.56
CA PRO A 65 -5.44 -4.17 13.92
C PRO A 65 -4.73 -4.03 12.57
N PHE A 66 -3.77 -4.92 12.33
CA PHE A 66 -3.11 -5.09 11.03
C PHE A 66 -3.74 -6.25 10.28
N GLY A 67 -3.38 -6.41 9.02
CA GLY A 67 -3.76 -7.56 8.21
C GLY A 67 -2.62 -7.93 7.27
N ARG A 68 -2.86 -8.96 6.46
CA ARG A 68 -1.90 -9.39 5.44
C ARG A 68 -2.30 -8.85 4.09
N ILE A 69 -1.37 -8.15 3.45
CA ILE A 69 -1.62 -7.41 2.21
C ILE A 69 -0.69 -7.93 1.13
N GLU A 70 -1.24 -8.16 -0.07
CA GLU A 70 -0.45 -8.49 -1.24
C GLU A 70 -0.93 -7.70 -2.46
N PRO A 71 -0.02 -7.27 -3.35
CA PRO A 71 -0.42 -6.70 -4.62
C PRO A 71 -0.97 -7.81 -5.53
N GLU A 72 -2.03 -7.50 -6.27
CA GLU A 72 -2.65 -8.39 -7.26
C GLU A 72 -1.66 -8.84 -8.34
N HIS A 73 -0.67 -8.01 -8.62
CA HIS A 73 0.39 -8.29 -9.60
C HIS A 73 1.78 -8.10 -8.98
N ALA A 74 2.74 -8.88 -9.50
CA ALA A 74 4.13 -8.73 -9.11
C ALA A 74 4.65 -7.33 -9.51
N LEU A 75 5.25 -6.64 -8.55
CA LEU A 75 5.82 -5.31 -8.74
C LEU A 75 7.26 -5.38 -9.25
N PRO A 76 7.74 -4.35 -9.96
CA PRO A 76 9.11 -4.33 -10.43
C PRO A 76 10.12 -4.26 -9.28
N ALA A 77 11.24 -4.98 -9.45
CA ALA A 77 12.44 -4.87 -8.61
C ALA A 77 13.22 -3.57 -8.92
N ALA A 78 12.58 -2.43 -8.67
CA ALA A 78 13.03 -1.10 -9.02
C ALA A 78 12.81 -0.11 -7.88
N ALA A 79 13.61 0.96 -7.84
CA ALA A 79 13.27 2.14 -7.06
C ALA A 79 12.20 2.95 -7.80
N GLY A 80 11.36 3.66 -7.06
CA GLY A 80 10.30 4.46 -7.67
C GLY A 80 9.33 5.08 -6.68
N VAL A 81 8.31 5.71 -7.23
CA VAL A 81 7.19 6.29 -6.50
C VAL A 81 5.98 5.37 -6.66
N PHE A 82 5.15 5.30 -5.62
CA PHE A 82 3.86 4.65 -5.68
C PHE A 82 2.75 5.57 -5.19
N ALA A 83 1.54 5.38 -5.70
CA ALA A 83 0.34 6.03 -5.21
C ALA A 83 -0.70 4.98 -4.83
N LEU A 84 -1.36 5.21 -3.69
CA LEU A 84 -2.52 4.46 -3.25
C LEU A 84 -3.77 5.26 -3.61
N VAL A 85 -4.66 4.65 -4.37
CA VAL A 85 -5.87 5.28 -4.91
C VAL A 85 -7.09 4.53 -4.42
N GLN A 86 -8.13 5.25 -4.01
CA GLN A 86 -9.38 4.66 -3.54
C GLN A 86 -10.54 5.39 -4.20
N GLY A 87 -11.35 4.66 -4.98
CA GLY A 87 -12.48 5.23 -5.73
C GLY A 87 -12.05 6.38 -6.66
N GLY A 88 -10.93 6.21 -7.38
CA GLY A 88 -10.37 7.24 -8.27
C GLY A 88 -9.71 8.44 -7.57
N THR A 89 -9.70 8.49 -6.23
CA THR A 89 -9.05 9.57 -5.46
C THR A 89 -7.71 9.11 -4.93
N VAL A 90 -6.64 9.87 -5.18
CA VAL A 90 -5.31 9.61 -4.61
C VAL A 90 -5.35 9.86 -3.10
N ARG A 91 -5.07 8.83 -2.32
CA ARG A 91 -5.07 8.88 -0.85
C ARG A 91 -3.67 9.09 -0.28
N TYR A 92 -2.67 8.50 -0.92
CA TYR A 92 -1.29 8.55 -0.47
C TYR A 92 -0.33 8.45 -1.66
N VAL A 93 0.80 9.12 -1.55
CA VAL A 93 1.96 8.98 -2.45
C VAL A 93 3.21 8.72 -1.62
N GLY A 94 3.98 7.70 -1.97
CA GLY A 94 5.19 7.32 -1.24
C GLY A 94 6.35 6.98 -2.15
N ALA A 95 7.56 7.06 -1.60
CA ALA A 95 8.78 6.66 -2.28
C ALA A 95 9.21 5.26 -1.81
N SER A 96 9.84 4.52 -2.71
CA SER A 96 10.49 3.26 -2.37
C SER A 96 11.82 3.12 -3.09
N THR A 97 12.80 2.59 -2.37
CA THR A 97 14.07 2.14 -2.97
C THR A 97 13.93 0.77 -3.64
N HIS A 98 12.86 0.04 -3.36
CA HIS A 98 12.58 -1.27 -3.92
C HIS A 98 11.08 -1.61 -3.86
N LEU A 99 10.33 -1.25 -4.90
CA LEU A 99 8.86 -1.36 -4.96
C LEU A 99 8.36 -2.77 -4.58
N GLU A 100 8.92 -3.81 -5.19
CA GLU A 100 8.61 -5.21 -4.84
C GLU A 100 8.72 -5.52 -3.33
N ARG A 101 9.76 -5.01 -2.65
CA ARG A 101 9.98 -5.27 -1.22
C ARG A 101 9.09 -4.41 -0.33
N THR A 102 8.65 -3.24 -0.79
CA THR A 102 7.71 -2.39 -0.04
C THR A 102 6.36 -3.07 0.12
N PHE A 103 5.91 -3.83 -0.87
CA PHE A 103 4.61 -4.52 -0.88
C PHE A 103 4.73 -6.04 -0.72
N GLY A 104 5.89 -6.55 -0.28
CA GLY A 104 6.12 -7.98 -0.16
C GLY A 104 5.30 -8.62 0.97
N VAL A 105 4.88 -9.87 0.77
CA VAL A 105 4.10 -10.63 1.77
C VAL A 105 4.89 -10.89 3.07
N ARG A 106 6.22 -10.99 2.98
CA ARG A 106 7.10 -11.25 4.16
C ARG A 106 7.76 -10.00 4.74
N HIS A 107 7.73 -8.89 4.02
CA HIS A 107 8.47 -7.67 4.34
C HIS A 107 7.72 -6.44 3.82
N GLY A 108 7.78 -5.31 4.53
CA GLY A 108 7.17 -4.06 4.08
C GLY A 108 5.74 -3.89 4.61
N LEU A 109 4.80 -3.63 3.71
CA LEU A 109 3.38 -3.40 3.99
C LEU A 109 2.59 -4.70 4.19
N GLY A 110 3.06 -5.81 3.61
CA GLY A 110 2.28 -7.04 3.50
C GLY A 110 2.15 -7.85 4.78
N ASP A 111 3.07 -7.72 5.73
CA ASP A 111 2.95 -8.31 7.06
C ASP A 111 3.64 -7.41 8.10
N ILE A 112 2.89 -7.05 9.14
CA ILE A 112 3.36 -6.22 10.25
C ILE A 112 3.72 -7.13 11.42
N SER A 113 5.01 -7.19 11.73
CA SER A 113 5.55 -7.99 12.83
C SER A 113 5.58 -7.20 14.13
N ARG A 114 5.82 -7.91 15.24
CA ARG A 114 6.08 -7.30 16.54
C ARG A 114 7.24 -6.29 16.52
N ARG A 115 8.34 -6.62 15.82
CA ARG A 115 9.52 -5.75 15.73
C ARG A 115 9.14 -4.39 15.12
N ASP A 116 8.26 -4.42 14.14
CA ASP A 116 7.82 -3.24 13.39
C ASP A 116 7.01 -2.31 14.28
N CYS A 117 6.12 -2.89 15.10
CA CYS A 117 5.35 -2.16 16.09
C CYS A 117 6.23 -1.49 17.17
N GLN A 118 7.50 -1.90 17.30
CA GLN A 118 8.43 -1.36 18.30
C GLN A 118 9.41 -0.32 17.74
N GLN A 119 9.42 -0.10 16.41
CA GLN A 119 10.37 0.77 15.73
C GLN A 119 9.66 1.99 15.14
N ALA A 120 10.04 3.20 15.56
CA ALA A 120 9.45 4.43 15.03
C ALA A 120 9.63 4.58 13.51
N THR A 121 10.71 4.04 12.95
CA THR A 121 10.95 4.00 11.50
C THR A 121 9.95 3.16 10.72
N ALA A 122 9.16 2.32 11.40
CA ALA A 122 8.09 1.53 10.81
C ALA A 122 6.69 2.14 11.02
N GLU A 123 6.59 3.36 11.57
CA GLU A 123 5.30 4.02 11.80
C GLU A 123 4.48 4.13 10.50
N GLU A 124 5.11 4.62 9.42
CA GLU A 124 4.41 4.84 8.15
C GLU A 124 3.77 3.57 7.61
N ARG A 125 4.55 2.49 7.48
CA ARG A 125 4.04 1.17 7.03
C ARG A 125 2.96 0.60 7.94
N CYS A 126 3.08 0.76 9.26
CA CYS A 126 2.05 0.32 10.21
C CYS A 126 0.74 1.08 9.97
N ARG A 127 0.81 2.41 9.79
CA ARG A 127 -0.37 3.23 9.50
C ARG A 127 -0.98 2.90 8.14
N LEU A 128 -0.17 2.78 7.10
CA LEU A 128 -0.64 2.42 5.76
C LEU A 128 -1.31 1.04 5.75
N ASN A 129 -0.74 0.04 6.42
CA ASN A 129 -1.34 -1.29 6.51
C ASN A 129 -2.72 -1.20 7.17
N ARG A 130 -2.83 -0.48 8.30
CA ARG A 130 -4.11 -0.27 8.98
C ARG A 130 -5.15 0.43 8.12
N LEU A 131 -4.75 1.42 7.33
CA LEU A 131 -5.65 2.15 6.45
C LEU A 131 -6.18 1.24 5.34
N VAL A 132 -5.30 0.47 4.68
CA VAL A 132 -5.71 -0.50 3.65
C VAL A 132 -6.63 -1.58 4.24
N VAL A 133 -6.33 -2.10 5.42
CA VAL A 133 -7.17 -3.08 6.14
C VAL A 133 -8.52 -2.48 6.52
N ALA A 134 -8.57 -1.22 6.94
CA ALA A 134 -9.82 -0.53 7.25
C ALA A 134 -10.71 -0.36 6.00
N GLU A 135 -10.11 -0.05 4.85
CA GLU A 135 -10.83 0.01 3.57
C GLU A 135 -11.39 -1.35 3.17
N ALA A 136 -10.58 -2.41 3.25
CA ALA A 136 -11.01 -3.77 2.93
C ALA A 136 -12.18 -4.22 3.82
N ARG A 137 -12.13 -3.92 5.13
CA ARG A 137 -13.25 -4.20 6.06
C ARG A 137 -14.53 -3.48 5.70
N ALA A 138 -14.41 -2.30 5.07
CA ALA A 138 -15.54 -1.54 4.61
C ALA A 138 -15.98 -1.93 3.19
N GLY A 139 -15.45 -3.04 2.64
CA GLY A 139 -15.75 -3.52 1.30
C GLY A 139 -15.19 -2.64 0.18
N ARG A 140 -14.17 -1.82 0.47
CA ARG A 140 -13.56 -0.90 -0.50
C ARG A 140 -12.19 -1.40 -0.93
N THR A 141 -11.87 -1.18 -2.20
CA THR A 141 -10.58 -1.55 -2.80
C THR A 141 -9.60 -0.39 -2.74
N VAL A 142 -8.32 -0.73 -2.64
CA VAL A 142 -7.21 0.22 -2.79
C VAL A 142 -6.40 -0.19 -4.00
N ASP A 143 -6.28 0.73 -4.95
CA ASP A 143 -5.52 0.59 -6.17
C ASP A 143 -4.10 1.07 -5.99
N LEU A 144 -3.17 0.38 -6.62
CA LEU A 144 -1.76 0.72 -6.60
C LEU A 144 -1.33 1.21 -7.98
N TYR A 145 -0.73 2.39 -8.01
CA TYR A 145 -0.07 2.94 -9.18
C TYR A 145 1.42 3.13 -8.90
N VAL A 146 2.28 2.90 -9.89
CA VAL A 146 3.74 2.99 -9.72
C VAL A 146 4.41 3.77 -10.84
N LEU A 147 5.50 4.45 -10.49
CA LEU A 147 6.44 5.06 -11.41
C LEU A 147 7.86 4.63 -11.01
N ALA A 148 8.44 3.70 -11.75
CA ALA A 148 9.82 3.28 -11.54
C ALA A 148 10.80 4.37 -12.05
N THR A 149 11.70 4.84 -11.19
CA THR A 149 12.69 5.89 -11.53
C THR A 149 14.07 5.34 -11.87
N GLY A 150 14.30 4.04 -11.65
CA GLY A 150 15.53 3.35 -12.06
C GLY A 150 15.53 1.86 -11.72
N ARG A 151 16.28 1.06 -12.49
CA ARG A 151 16.56 -0.35 -12.14
C ARG A 151 17.59 -0.40 -11.01
N VAL A 152 17.38 -1.26 -10.02
CA VAL A 152 18.36 -1.52 -8.96
C VAL A 152 19.57 -2.24 -9.57
N SER A 153 20.58 -1.50 -10.00
CA SER A 153 21.87 -2.06 -10.44
C SER A 153 22.84 -2.09 -9.27
N ARG A 154 23.36 -3.28 -8.92
CA ARG A 154 24.44 -3.43 -7.92
C ARG A 154 25.78 -2.81 -8.36
N TRP A 155 25.91 -2.40 -9.63
CA TRP A 155 27.20 -2.05 -10.26
C TRP A 155 27.20 -0.71 -11.00
N ARG A 156 26.11 0.06 -10.99
CA ARG A 156 26.07 1.43 -11.54
C ARG A 156 25.30 2.36 -10.62
N ARG A 157 25.88 3.53 -10.35
CA ARG A 157 25.17 4.69 -9.79
C ARG A 157 23.92 4.92 -10.64
N SER A 158 22.74 4.81 -10.02
CA SER A 158 21.48 5.19 -10.65
C SER A 158 21.61 6.63 -11.17
N THR A 159 21.47 6.80 -12.49
CA THR A 159 21.26 8.11 -13.13
C THR A 159 19.78 8.54 -13.06
N GLY A 160 18.98 7.82 -12.28
CA GLY A 160 17.55 8.08 -12.11
C GLY A 160 17.27 9.21 -11.12
N GLU A 161 16.14 9.86 -11.32
CA GLU A 161 15.59 10.88 -10.42
C GLU A 161 15.34 10.30 -9.02
N ASP A 162 15.62 11.08 -7.97
CA ASP A 162 15.44 10.65 -6.58
C ASP A 162 13.95 10.38 -6.30
N PRO A 163 13.56 9.12 -6.01
CA PRO A 163 12.17 8.78 -5.73
C PRO A 163 11.57 9.59 -4.58
N THR A 164 12.38 10.00 -3.60
CA THR A 164 11.92 10.74 -2.41
C THR A 164 11.48 12.15 -2.78
N LEU A 165 12.28 12.85 -3.58
CA LEU A 165 11.96 14.20 -4.06
C LEU A 165 10.74 14.15 -4.98
N LEU A 166 10.68 13.15 -5.86
CA LEU A 166 9.55 12.96 -6.76
C LEU A 166 8.26 12.63 -6.01
N ALA A 167 8.31 11.76 -5.00
CA ALA A 167 7.14 11.45 -4.18
C ALA A 167 6.65 12.69 -3.42
N ALA A 168 7.55 13.55 -2.92
CA ALA A 168 7.18 14.79 -2.27
C ALA A 168 6.46 15.75 -3.23
N GLU A 169 6.98 15.94 -4.45
CA GLU A 169 6.33 16.75 -5.50
C GLU A 169 4.91 16.23 -5.80
N LEU A 170 4.78 14.92 -5.98
CA LEU A 170 3.51 14.28 -6.31
C LEU A 170 2.52 14.30 -5.14
N ALA A 171 3.00 14.16 -3.90
CA ALA A 171 2.19 14.26 -2.70
C ALA A 171 1.58 15.67 -2.52
N GLU A 172 2.38 16.72 -2.76
CA GLU A 172 1.89 18.10 -2.72
C GLU A 172 0.79 18.34 -3.76
N ALA A 173 0.92 17.77 -4.96
CA ALA A 173 -0.10 17.91 -6.00
C ALA A 173 -1.38 17.10 -5.70
N ALA A 174 -1.25 15.95 -5.04
CA ALA A 174 -2.37 15.05 -4.78
C ALA A 174 -3.22 15.46 -3.56
N HIS A 175 -2.62 16.13 -2.57
CA HIS A 175 -3.26 16.47 -1.29
C HIS A 175 -3.95 15.27 -0.61
N GLY A 176 -3.33 14.09 -0.69
CA GLY A 176 -3.92 12.83 -0.23
C GLY A 176 -4.22 12.83 1.27
N SER A 177 -5.40 12.34 1.64
CA SER A 177 -5.88 12.34 3.04
C SER A 177 -5.14 11.37 3.97
N TRP A 178 -4.27 10.50 3.46
CA TRP A 178 -3.50 9.54 4.26
C TRP A 178 -2.05 9.98 4.49
N HIS A 179 -1.64 11.13 3.97
CA HIS A 179 -0.35 11.70 4.31
C HIS A 179 -0.31 12.13 5.78
N LEU A 180 0.81 11.87 6.44
CA LEU A 180 1.01 12.30 7.83
C LEU A 180 1.21 13.83 7.87
N PRO A 181 0.69 14.51 8.91
CA PRO A 181 1.07 15.89 9.17
C PRO A 181 2.60 15.99 9.26
N ARG A 182 3.18 16.95 8.54
CA ARG A 182 4.62 17.25 8.61
C ARG A 182 4.99 17.92 9.92
#